data_AF-A0A496PF40-F1
#
_entry.id   AF-A0A496PF40-F1
#
_cell.length_a   1.000
_cell.length_b   1.000
_cell.length_c   1.000
_cell.angle_alpha   90.00
_cell.angle_beta   90.00
_cell.angle_gamma   90.00
#
_symmetry.space_group_name_H-M   'P 1'
#
loop_
_entity.id
_entity.type
_entity.pdbx_description
1 polymer ?
#
loop_
_entity_poly.entity_id
_entity_poly.type
_entity_poly.pdbx_seq_one_letter_code
_entity_poly.pdbx_strand_id
1 'polypeptide(L)'
;MVDQNFEGEVYYLEFEDEHGNKQYFTEDVILSHEGQEYAVLVHVQDEDADHEGQDDTYMILARIETNEEGVEEYVPLDEEDENFETLVK
;
A
#
# COMPACT_ATOMS: atom_id res chain seq x y z
N MET A 1 -27.97 6.69 -11.75
CA MET A 1 -27.84 5.26 -11.41
C MET A 1 -26.47 4.89 -11.91
N VAL A 2 -25.49 4.72 -11.01
CA VAL A 2 -24.14 4.27 -11.40
C VAL A 2 -24.20 2.76 -11.41
N ASP A 3 -23.85 2.21 -12.56
CA ASP A 3 -24.00 0.80 -12.93
C ASP A 3 -23.04 -0.08 -12.11
N GLN A 4 -23.50 -1.30 -11.86
CA GLN A 4 -22.85 -2.34 -11.07
C GLN A 4 -21.60 -2.86 -11.79
N ASN A 5 -20.43 -2.71 -11.18
CA ASN A 5 -19.28 -3.61 -11.37
C ASN A 5 -18.75 -3.98 -9.98
N PHE A 6 -19.48 -4.86 -9.30
CA PHE A 6 -19.09 -5.44 -8.01
C PHE A 6 -18.46 -6.82 -8.31
N GLU A 7 -17.31 -6.83 -8.96
CA GLU A 7 -16.40 -7.98 -9.00
C GLU A 7 -15.24 -7.64 -8.06
N GLY A 8 -15.37 -8.08 -6.78
CA GLY A 8 -14.36 -7.97 -5.72
C GLY A 8 -13.44 -6.76 -5.82
N GLU A 9 -13.83 -5.63 -5.24
CA GLU A 9 -13.02 -4.39 -5.27
C GLU A 9 -11.66 -4.63 -4.60
N VAL A 10 -10.66 -5.02 -5.40
CA VAL A 10 -9.26 -4.97 -5.00
C VAL A 10 -8.91 -3.49 -5.03
N TYR A 11 -8.79 -2.90 -3.84
CA TYR A 11 -8.37 -1.52 -3.70
C TYR A 11 -6.87 -1.45 -4.05
N TYR A 12 -6.58 -0.80 -5.18
CA TYR A 12 -5.22 -0.49 -5.60
C TYR A 12 -4.85 0.91 -5.13
N LEU A 13 -3.78 1.00 -4.35
CA LEU A 13 -3.17 2.24 -3.90
C LEU A 13 -2.10 2.64 -4.92
N GLU A 14 -2.23 3.84 -5.49
CA GLU A 14 -1.26 4.41 -6.42
C GLU A 14 -0.27 5.29 -5.63
N PHE A 15 1.01 4.96 -5.71
CA PHE A 15 2.10 5.77 -5.17
C PHE A 15 3.01 6.24 -6.29
N GLU A 16 3.53 7.46 -6.19
CA GLU A 16 4.55 7.97 -7.09
C GLU A 16 5.90 7.93 -6.38
N ASP A 17 6.87 7.23 -6.97
CA ASP A 17 8.24 7.16 -6.45
C ASP A 17 9.04 8.45 -6.74
N GLU A 18 10.23 8.62 -6.16
CA GLU A 18 11.12 9.78 -6.36
C GLU A 18 11.44 10.06 -7.84
N HIS A 19 11.32 9.05 -8.69
CA HIS A 19 11.53 9.13 -10.13
C HIS A 19 10.28 9.56 -10.94
N GLY A 20 9.13 9.77 -10.30
CA GLY A 20 7.86 10.07 -10.96
C GLY A 20 7.18 8.81 -11.55
N ASN A 21 7.62 7.62 -11.15
CA ASN A 21 7.04 6.36 -11.61
C ASN A 21 5.87 5.99 -10.71
N LYS A 22 4.72 5.68 -11.33
CA LYS A 22 3.54 5.17 -10.63
C LYS A 22 3.73 3.70 -10.29
N GLN A 23 3.54 3.38 -9.03
CA GLN A 23 3.57 2.02 -8.50
C GLN A 23 2.22 1.72 -7.87
N TYR A 24 1.70 0.52 -8.13
CA TYR A 24 0.41 0.10 -7.63
C TYR A 24 0.61 -0.94 -6.54
N PHE A 25 -0.11 -0.79 -5.45
CA PHE A 25 -0.06 -1.71 -4.33
C PHE A 25 -1.44 -2.16 -3.95
N THR A 26 -1.54 -3.35 -3.36
CA THR A 26 -2.79 -3.85 -2.79
C THR A 26 -2.59 -4.17 -1.31
N GLU A 27 -3.64 -3.97 -0.52
CA GLU A 27 -3.65 -4.36 0.89
C GLU A 27 -3.60 -5.89 1.02
N ASP A 28 -2.66 -6.38 1.83
CA ASP A 28 -2.52 -7.80 2.16
C ASP A 28 -2.94 -8.07 3.61
N VAL A 29 -2.40 -7.32 4.59
CA VAL A 29 -2.67 -7.53 6.03
C VAL A 29 -2.77 -6.20 6.77
N ILE A 30 -3.80 -6.05 7.60
CA ILE A 30 -3.90 -4.95 8.58
C ILE A 30 -3.30 -5.36 9.92
N LEU A 31 -2.38 -4.53 10.41
CA LEU A 31 -1.68 -4.65 11.68
C LEU A 31 -2.10 -3.51 12.61
N SER A 32 -2.41 -3.83 13.86
CA SER A 32 -2.72 -2.83 14.88
C SER A 32 -1.64 -2.84 15.96
N HIS A 33 -0.91 -1.73 16.12
CA HIS A 33 0.20 -1.61 17.07
C HIS A 33 0.12 -0.30 17.85
N GLU A 34 0.26 -0.36 19.18
CA GLU A 34 0.20 0.80 20.09
C GLU A 34 -1.03 1.72 19.94
N GLY A 35 -2.14 1.19 19.42
CA GLY A 35 -3.36 1.96 19.15
C GLY A 35 -3.35 2.70 17.81
N GLN A 36 -2.36 2.43 16.97
CA GLN A 36 -2.25 2.88 15.59
C GLN A 36 -2.47 1.69 14.64
N GLU A 37 -3.18 1.93 13.55
CA GLU A 37 -3.42 0.94 12.50
C GLU A 37 -2.40 1.12 11.37
N TYR A 38 -1.96 -0.02 10.82
CA TYR A 38 -0.97 -0.15 9.78
C TYR A 38 -1.46 -1.19 8.76
N ALA A 39 -1.04 -1.07 7.51
CA ALA A 39 -1.34 -1.98 6.43
C ALA A 39 -0.04 -2.45 5.78
N VAL A 40 0.05 -3.76 5.55
CA VAL A 40 1.06 -4.35 4.67
C VAL A 40 0.50 -4.24 3.25
N LEU A 41 1.23 -3.52 2.40
CA LEU A 41 0.87 -3.32 1.01
C LEU A 41 1.83 -4.11 0.12
N VAL A 42 1.30 -4.93 -0.78
CA VAL A 42 2.09 -5.74 -1.72
C VAL A 42 2.12 -5.04 -3.06
N HIS A 43 3.32 -4.88 -3.63
CA HIS A 43 3.47 -4.30 -4.96
C HIS A 43 2.85 -5.21 -6.01
N VAL A 44 1.94 -4.65 -6.80
CA VAL A 44 1.27 -5.33 -7.90
C VAL A 44 2.01 -4.97 -9.17
N GLN A 45 2.74 -5.95 -9.71
CA GLN A 45 3.36 -5.81 -11.02
C GLN A 45 2.29 -5.96 -12.09
N ASP A 46 2.25 -5.03 -13.05
CA ASP A 46 1.47 -5.20 -14.27
C ASP A 46 2.17 -6.28 -15.11
N GLU A 47 1.52 -7.41 -15.38
CA GLU A 47 2.10 -8.53 -16.18
C GLU A 47 2.52 -8.09 -17.60
N ASP A 48 1.99 -6.96 -18.08
CA ASP A 48 2.29 -6.36 -19.39
C ASP A 48 3.43 -5.31 -19.34
N ALA A 49 3.98 -5.01 -18.17
CA ALA A 49 5.16 -4.15 -18.07
C ALA A 49 6.41 -4.95 -18.47
N ASP A 50 6.93 -4.69 -19.68
CA ASP A 50 8.25 -5.10 -20.20
C ASP A 50 9.42 -4.50 -19.37
N HIS A 51 9.34 -4.55 -18.04
CA HIS A 51 10.41 -4.21 -17.13
C HIS A 51 11.34 -5.43 -17.02
N GLU A 52 12.26 -5.56 -17.98
CA GLU A 52 13.45 -6.40 -17.86
C GLU A 52 14.22 -5.99 -16.57
N GLY A 53 13.86 -6.59 -15.42
CA GLY A 53 14.61 -6.43 -14.17
C GLY A 53 13.81 -6.15 -12.89
N GLN A 54 12.47 -6.12 -12.89
CA GLN A 54 11.68 -6.06 -11.64
C GLN A 54 11.21 -7.46 -11.22
N ASP A 55 12.13 -8.38 -10.94
CA ASP A 55 11.78 -9.71 -10.39
C ASP A 55 11.30 -9.64 -8.92
N ASP A 56 11.49 -8.50 -8.25
CA ASP A 56 11.23 -8.36 -6.82
C ASP A 56 9.84 -7.75 -6.58
N THR A 57 8.81 -8.60 -6.50
CA THR A 57 7.60 -8.23 -5.74
C THR A 57 8.03 -7.93 -4.31
N TYR A 58 8.01 -6.65 -3.95
CA TYR A 58 8.32 -6.19 -2.61
C TYR A 58 7.04 -5.74 -1.91
N MET A 59 7.13 -5.69 -0.58
CA MET A 59 6.03 -5.30 0.30
C MET A 59 6.47 -4.07 1.06
N ILE A 60 5.56 -3.13 1.26
CA ILE A 60 5.79 -1.94 2.08
C ILE A 60 4.81 -1.95 3.26
N LEU A 61 5.21 -1.29 4.34
CA LEU A 61 4.31 -0.98 5.44
C LEU A 61 3.78 0.43 5.25
N ALA A 62 2.49 0.63 5.44
CA ALA A 62 1.85 1.94 5.47
C ALA A 62 1.07 2.12 6.77
N ARG A 63 1.05 3.32 7.32
CA ARG A 63 0.22 3.69 8.45
C ARG A 63 -1.15 4.09 7.91
N ILE A 64 -2.21 3.58 8.52
CA ILE A 64 -3.57 3.97 8.20
C ILE A 64 -3.93 5.17 9.07
N GLU A 65 -4.17 6.31 8.43
CA GLU A 65 -4.62 7.53 9.10
C GLU A 65 -6.00 7.91 8.62
N THR A 66 -6.89 8.31 9.52
CA THR A 66 -8.19 8.83 9.13
C THR A 66 -8.08 10.35 8.94
N ASN A 67 -8.36 10.82 7.72
CA ASN A 67 -8.36 12.25 7.43
C ASN A 67 -9.60 12.96 8.02
N GLU A 68 -9.68 14.30 7.86
CA GLU A 68 -10.79 15.10 8.40
C GLU A 68 -12.16 14.76 7.79
N GLU A 69 -12.18 14.09 6.64
CA GLU A 69 -13.40 13.63 5.97
C GLU A 69 -13.85 12.24 6.43
N GLY A 70 -13.09 11.60 7.32
CA GLY A 70 -13.36 10.24 7.80
C GLY A 70 -12.90 9.15 6.83
N VAL A 71 -12.00 9.46 5.90
CA VAL A 71 -11.46 8.53 4.91
C VAL A 71 -10.09 8.04 5.36
N GLU A 72 -9.84 6.75 5.22
CA GLU A 72 -8.56 6.11 5.51
C GLU A 72 -7.53 6.46 4.42
N GLU A 73 -6.42 7.05 4.84
CA GLU A 73 -5.26 7.41 4.03
C GLU A 73 -4.08 6.52 4.45
N TYR A 74 -3.40 5.97 3.45
CA TYR A 74 -2.28 5.05 3.64
C TYR A 74 -0.98 5.82 3.45
N VAL A 75 -0.27 6.06 4.55
CA VAL A 75 1.01 6.79 4.56
C VAL A 75 2.15 5.79 4.65
N PRO A 76 2.97 5.60 3.60
CA PRO A 76 4.06 4.64 3.62
C PRO A 76 5.03 4.95 4.77
N LEU A 77 5.44 3.92 5.51
CA LEU A 77 6.46 4.03 6.54
C LEU A 77 7.83 4.01 5.88
N ASP A 78 8.68 4.94 6.29
CA ASP A 78 10.10 4.87 6.03
C ASP A 78 10.75 3.76 6.87
N GLU A 79 11.84 3.18 6.36
CA GLU A 79 12.65 2.21 7.10
C GLU A 79 13.26 2.80 8.39
N GLU A 80 13.31 4.13 8.49
CA GLU A 80 13.78 4.87 9.67
C GLU A 80 12.69 5.03 10.75
N ASP A 81 11.46 4.60 10.51
CA ASP A 81 10.37 4.69 11.50
C ASP A 81 10.60 3.72 12.66
N GLU A 82 10.48 4.20 13.90
CA GLU A 82 10.70 3.39 15.12
C GLU A 82 9.72 2.19 15.20
N ASN A 83 8.54 2.31 14.59
CA ASN A 83 7.55 1.24 14.54
C ASN A 83 7.87 0.22 13.46
N PHE A 84 8.61 0.60 12.41
CA PHE A 84 8.93 -0.29 11.30
C PHE A 84 9.61 -1.56 11.81
N GLU A 85 10.77 -1.43 12.48
CA GLU A 85 11.49 -2.58 13.06
C GLU A 85 10.64 -3.43 14.01
N THR A 86 9.66 -2.82 14.68
CA THR A 86 8.77 -3.53 15.61
C THR A 86 7.68 -4.32 14.86
N LEU A 87 7.20 -3.81 13.75
CA LEU A 87 6.14 -4.41 12.92
C LEU A 87 6.68 -5.54 12.03
N VAL A 88 7.94 -5.48 11.57
CA VAL A 88 8.57 -6.55 10.76
C VAL A 88 9.21 -7.69 11.58
N LYS A 89 9.10 -7.66 12.92
CA LYS A 89 9.81 -8.59 13.83
C LYS A 89 9.12 -9.92 14.10
#